data_AF-A0A931MK46-F1
#
_entry.id   AF-A0A931MK46-F1
#
_cell.length_a   1.000
_cell.length_b   1.000
_cell.length_c   1.000
_cell.angle_alpha   90.00
_cell.angle_beta   90.00
_cell.angle_gamma   90.00
#
_symmetry.space_group_name_H-M   'P 1'
#
loop_
_entity.id
_entity.type
_entity.pdbx_description
1 polymer ?
#
loop_
_entity_poly.entity_id
_entity_poly.type
_entity_poly.pdbx_seq_one_letter_code
_entity_poly.pdbx_strand_id
1 'polypeptide(L)'
;MRDDMFKVIVERPHWGASHAASPKLKRIPHADARHIGLKRHVRISAPYTKSLNENLAPLVRYLRRQRGRQWDAVFSEICAKLDTGSTVKMHVREHIEDFVLTRISIGRYGEWMFEGQVLGRQGQWFRRREFFVDPRDGILKDMAKLDAVLVSGMVNDRGGAR
;
A
#
# COMPACT_ATOMS: atom_id res chain seq x y z
N MET A 1 15.67 -8.39 -5.36
CA MET A 1 15.39 -7.73 -4.07
C MET A 1 16.42 -8.19 -3.03
N ARG A 2 16.75 -7.39 -1.99
CA ARG A 2 17.59 -7.87 -0.87
C ARG A 2 16.81 -8.90 -0.04
N ASP A 3 17.50 -9.95 0.43
CA ASP A 3 16.87 -11.06 1.16
C ASP A 3 16.35 -10.67 2.55
N ASP A 4 16.99 -9.69 3.18
CA ASP A 4 16.67 -9.20 4.51
C ASP A 4 15.74 -7.97 4.52
N MET A 5 15.10 -7.64 3.39
CA MET A 5 14.32 -6.40 3.27
C MET A 5 13.21 -6.28 4.32
N PHE A 6 12.48 -7.38 4.60
CA PHE A 6 11.40 -7.37 5.60
C PHE A 6 11.92 -6.97 6.99
N LYS A 7 13.15 -7.37 7.32
CA LYS A 7 13.81 -7.01 8.57
C LYS A 7 14.08 -5.51 8.62
N VAL A 8 14.67 -4.96 7.56
CA VAL A 8 14.95 -3.51 7.44
C VAL A 8 13.68 -2.66 7.50
N ILE A 9 12.55 -3.16 6.99
CA ILE A 9 11.27 -2.45 7.00
C ILE A 9 10.65 -2.45 8.40
N VAL A 10 10.74 -3.57 9.13
CA VAL A 10 9.95 -3.80 10.36
C VAL A 10 10.71 -3.50 11.65
N GLU A 11 12.05 -3.42 11.62
CA GLU A 11 12.87 -3.22 12.82
C GLU A 11 12.81 -1.81 13.44
N ARG A 12 12.01 -0.90 12.91
CA ARG A 12 11.84 0.42 13.51
C ARG A 12 11.05 0.32 14.83
N PRO A 13 11.48 1.00 15.91
CA PRO A 13 10.69 1.09 17.14
C PRO A 13 9.29 1.62 16.83
N HIS A 14 8.27 0.85 17.24
CA HIS A 14 6.87 1.26 17.07
C HIS A 14 6.64 2.60 17.76
N TRP A 15 5.95 3.50 17.07
CA TRP A 15 5.58 4.77 17.67
C TRP A 15 4.62 4.52 18.85
N GLY A 16 4.85 5.23 19.96
CA GLY A 16 4.10 5.00 21.20
C GLY A 16 4.53 3.77 22.01
N ALA A 17 5.59 3.05 21.62
CA ALA A 17 6.09 1.91 22.41
C ALA A 17 6.54 2.31 23.83
N SER A 18 7.15 3.49 23.99
CA SER A 18 7.53 4.08 25.28
C SER A 18 6.34 4.60 26.09
N HIS A 19 5.24 4.95 25.41
CA HIS A 19 3.99 5.44 26.02
C HIS A 19 3.00 4.32 26.34
N ALA A 20 3.29 3.09 25.92
CA ALA A 20 2.45 1.95 26.21
C ALA A 20 2.46 1.68 27.71
N ALA A 21 1.28 1.76 28.33
CA ALA A 21 1.12 1.43 29.73
C ALA A 21 1.64 0.01 30.00
N SER A 22 2.33 -0.17 31.13
CA SER A 22 2.75 -1.50 31.58
C SER A 22 1.55 -2.45 31.57
N PRO A 23 1.70 -3.69 31.07
CA PRO A 23 0.63 -4.69 31.12
C PRO A 23 0.26 -5.11 32.55
N LYS A 24 1.08 -4.71 33.55
CA LYS A 24 0.76 -4.91 34.97
C LYS A 24 -0.36 -3.95 35.37
N LEU A 25 -1.50 -4.49 35.80
CA LEU A 25 -2.61 -3.71 36.33
C LEU A 25 -2.10 -2.78 37.44
N LYS A 26 -2.17 -1.46 37.20
CA LYS A 26 -2.24 -0.51 38.31
C LYS A 26 -3.68 -0.56 38.82
N ARG A 27 -3.88 -0.55 40.14
CA ARG A 27 -5.21 -0.57 40.76
C ARG A 27 -5.93 0.73 40.36
N ILE A 28 -6.99 0.65 39.56
CA ILE A 28 -7.80 1.82 39.17
C ILE A 28 -9.14 1.75 39.93
N PRO A 29 -9.66 2.85 40.50
CA PRO A 29 -10.83 2.83 41.38
C PRO A 29 -12.18 2.89 40.64
N HIS A 30 -12.25 2.54 39.35
CA HIS A 30 -13.51 2.61 38.59
C HIS A 30 -14.32 1.32 38.70
N ALA A 31 -15.51 1.43 39.30
CA ALA A 31 -16.43 0.31 39.56
C ALA A 31 -16.93 -0.41 38.29
N ASP A 32 -16.82 0.20 37.12
CA ASP A 32 -17.34 -0.34 35.86
C ASP A 32 -16.31 -1.21 35.12
N ALA A 33 -15.04 -1.18 35.55
CA ALA A 33 -13.98 -1.99 34.97
C ALA A 33 -14.16 -3.51 35.21
N ARG A 34 -15.04 -3.90 36.14
CA ARG A 34 -15.32 -5.30 36.51
C ARG A 34 -16.06 -6.11 35.43
N HIS A 35 -16.70 -5.44 34.46
CA HIS A 35 -17.48 -6.10 33.40
C HIS A 35 -16.78 -6.11 32.03
N ILE A 36 -15.54 -5.64 31.95
CA ILE A 36 -14.77 -5.62 30.69
C ILE A 36 -13.53 -6.52 30.78
N GLY A 37 -13.25 -7.26 29.71
CA GLY A 37 -12.06 -8.10 29.64
C GLY A 37 -10.77 -7.28 29.68
N LEU A 38 -9.70 -7.89 30.20
CA LEU A 38 -8.39 -7.26 30.45
C LEU A 38 -7.83 -6.49 29.24
N LYS A 39 -7.97 -7.04 28.04
CA LYS A 39 -7.53 -6.40 26.78
C LYS A 39 -8.30 -5.12 26.48
N ARG A 40 -9.62 -5.10 26.72
CA ARG A 40 -10.48 -3.92 26.52
C ARG A 40 -10.14 -2.85 27.56
N HIS A 41 -9.88 -3.25 28.80
CA HIS A 41 -9.46 -2.34 29.86
C HIS A 41 -8.15 -1.61 29.52
N VAL A 42 -7.11 -2.33 29.07
CA VAL A 42 -5.83 -1.72 28.66
C VAL A 42 -6.02 -0.78 27.46
N ARG A 43 -6.89 -1.13 26.50
CA ARG A 43 -7.14 -0.30 25.32
C ARG A 43 -7.87 1.01 25.64
N ILE A 44 -8.82 1.00 26.59
CA ILE A 44 -9.56 2.20 27.00
C ILE A 44 -8.71 3.10 27.90
N SER A 45 -7.86 2.52 28.75
CA SER A 45 -7.01 3.27 29.68
C SER A 45 -5.70 3.79 29.07
N ALA A 46 -5.32 3.30 27.89
CA ALA A 46 -4.11 3.75 27.20
C ALA A 46 -4.38 5.08 26.46
N PRO A 47 -3.65 6.17 26.78
CA PRO A 47 -3.78 7.44 26.06
C PRO A 47 -3.31 7.34 24.59
N TYR A 48 -2.55 6.30 24.25
CA TYR A 48 -2.04 6.04 22.91
C TYR A 48 -2.10 4.55 22.58
N THR A 49 -2.36 4.24 21.31
CA THR A 49 -2.25 2.87 20.77
C THR A 49 -0.95 2.76 19.96
N LYS A 50 -0.21 1.65 20.11
CA LYS A 50 0.96 1.39 19.27
C LYS A 50 0.54 1.33 17.81
N SER A 51 1.17 2.13 16.96
CA SER A 51 1.05 2.02 15.52
C SER A 51 2.31 1.37 14.93
N LEU A 52 2.12 0.59 13.88
CA LEU A 52 3.23 0.06 13.09
C LEU A 52 3.94 1.25 12.44
N ASN A 53 5.25 1.35 12.65
CA ASN A 53 6.09 2.47 12.20
C ASN A 53 7.13 1.94 11.21
N GLU A 54 6.66 1.48 10.06
CA GLU A 54 7.48 0.76 9.10
C GLU A 54 8.38 1.69 8.28
N ASN A 55 9.59 1.23 7.95
CA ASN A 55 10.49 1.93 7.04
C ASN A 55 10.27 1.46 5.59
N LEU A 56 9.36 2.11 4.86
CA LEU A 56 9.01 1.70 3.48
C LEU A 56 9.96 2.23 2.40
N ALA A 57 10.90 3.12 2.74
CA ALA A 57 11.84 3.69 1.77
C ALA A 57 12.69 2.66 0.99
N PRO A 58 13.16 1.54 1.59
CA PRO A 58 13.85 0.48 0.85
C PRO A 58 12.97 -0.22 -0.19
N LEU A 59 11.67 -0.42 0.11
CA LEU A 59 10.70 -1.01 -0.82
C LEU A 59 10.47 -0.07 -2.01
N VAL A 60 10.24 1.21 -1.74
CA VAL A 60 10.09 2.24 -2.78
C VAL A 60 11.34 2.32 -3.66
N ARG A 61 12.53 2.34 -3.05
CA ARG A 61 13.80 2.37 -3.80
C ARG A 61 13.97 1.14 -4.68
N TYR A 62 13.54 -0.04 -4.20
CA TYR A 62 13.54 -1.25 -5.01
C TYR A 62 12.60 -1.11 -6.21
N LEU A 63 11.33 -0.74 -5.99
CA LEU A 63 10.33 -0.54 -7.05
C LEU A 63 10.80 0.46 -8.11
N ARG A 64 11.41 1.58 -7.68
CA ARG A 64 11.97 2.59 -8.60
C ARG A 64 13.06 2.03 -9.52
N ARG A 65 13.83 1.03 -9.07
CA ARG A 65 14.84 0.37 -9.91
C ARG A 65 14.24 -0.61 -10.91
N GLN A 66 13.00 -1.07 -10.68
CA GLN A 66 12.32 -2.04 -11.54
C GLN A 66 11.47 -1.39 -12.65
N ARG A 67 11.48 -0.06 -12.76
CA ARG A 67 10.76 0.66 -13.82
C ARG A 67 11.19 0.17 -15.21
N GLY A 68 10.22 0.03 -16.10
CA GLY A 68 10.44 -0.47 -17.47
C GLY A 68 10.47 -1.99 -17.57
N ARG A 69 10.35 -2.74 -16.46
CA ARG A 69 10.21 -4.20 -16.47
C ARG A 69 8.74 -4.62 -16.44
N GLN A 70 8.49 -5.85 -16.90
CA GLN A 70 7.22 -6.54 -16.74
C GLN A 70 6.84 -6.67 -15.26
N TRP A 71 5.65 -6.22 -14.90
CA TRP A 71 5.18 -6.21 -13.52
C TRP A 71 5.09 -7.62 -12.94
N ASP A 72 4.61 -8.60 -13.71
CA ASP A 72 4.45 -9.98 -13.22
C ASP A 72 5.79 -10.61 -12.82
N ALA A 73 6.86 -10.32 -13.57
CA ALA A 73 8.21 -10.77 -13.23
C ALA A 73 8.69 -10.11 -11.93
N VAL A 74 8.51 -8.79 -11.81
CA VAL A 74 8.88 -8.02 -10.60
C VAL A 74 8.10 -8.51 -9.38
N PHE A 75 6.79 -8.72 -9.55
CA PHE A 75 5.90 -9.18 -8.49
C PHE A 75 6.22 -10.61 -8.06
N SER A 76 6.56 -11.49 -9.00
CA SER A 76 7.03 -12.85 -8.72
C SER A 76 8.33 -12.84 -7.93
N GLU A 77 9.30 -11.98 -8.29
CA GLU A 77 10.53 -11.81 -7.52
C GLU A 77 10.26 -11.33 -6.09
N ILE A 78 9.27 -10.45 -5.90
CA ILE A 78 8.86 -9.99 -4.57
C ILE A 78 8.25 -11.16 -3.79
N CYS A 79 7.32 -11.90 -4.39
CA CYS A 79 6.64 -13.03 -3.75
C CYS A 79 7.62 -14.14 -3.34
N ALA A 80 8.66 -14.40 -4.16
CA ALA A 80 9.70 -15.37 -3.85
C ALA A 80 10.53 -15.00 -2.60
N LYS A 81 10.64 -13.70 -2.28
CA LYS A 81 11.39 -13.22 -1.11
C LYS A 81 10.49 -12.91 0.09
N LEU A 82 9.27 -12.47 -0.16
CA LEU A 82 8.21 -12.21 0.81
C LEU A 82 7.16 -13.31 0.75
N ASP A 83 7.53 -14.50 1.17
CA ASP A 83 6.59 -15.62 1.28
C ASP A 83 5.48 -15.31 2.30
N THR A 84 4.28 -15.86 2.06
CA THR A 84 3.08 -15.61 2.88
C THR A 84 3.08 -16.38 4.20
N GLY A 85 4.10 -17.19 4.49
CA GLY A 85 4.22 -17.93 5.75
C GLY A 85 4.49 -17.05 6.97
N SER A 86 4.84 -15.77 6.75
CA SER A 86 5.09 -14.79 7.82
C SER A 86 4.12 -13.63 7.73
N THR A 87 3.42 -13.33 8.84
CA THR A 87 2.54 -12.16 8.96
C THR A 87 3.27 -10.85 8.66
N VAL A 88 4.55 -10.77 9.02
CA VAL A 88 5.39 -9.60 8.75
C VAL A 88 5.63 -9.45 7.24
N LYS A 89 6.01 -10.53 6.55
CA LYS A 89 6.25 -10.49 5.10
C LYS A 89 4.96 -10.22 4.33
N MET A 90 3.84 -10.79 4.78
CA MET A 90 2.51 -10.50 4.24
C MET A 90 2.17 -9.02 4.38
N HIS A 91 2.41 -8.41 5.54
CA HIS A 91 2.15 -6.99 5.75
C HIS A 91 3.02 -6.10 4.86
N VAL A 92 4.31 -6.43 4.68
CA VAL A 92 5.17 -5.72 3.71
C VAL A 92 4.61 -5.83 2.27
N ARG A 93 3.99 -6.96 1.93
CA ARG A 93 3.34 -7.16 0.62
C ARG A 93 2.09 -6.29 0.46
N GLU A 94 1.30 -6.09 1.52
CA GLU A 94 0.13 -5.19 1.51
C GLU A 94 0.54 -3.77 1.10
N HIS A 95 1.69 -3.29 1.60
CA HIS A 95 2.23 -1.97 1.26
C HIS A 95 2.57 -1.78 -0.23
N ILE A 96 2.66 -2.85 -1.03
CA ILE A 96 2.88 -2.70 -2.48
C ILE A 96 1.71 -1.95 -3.11
N GLU A 97 0.48 -2.18 -2.66
CA GLU A 97 -0.73 -1.53 -3.19
C GLU A 97 -0.82 -0.04 -2.79
N ASP A 98 -0.08 0.37 -1.75
CA ASP A 98 0.08 1.78 -1.37
C ASP A 98 0.98 2.54 -2.34
N PHE A 99 1.90 1.86 -3.05
CA PHE A 99 2.86 2.51 -3.95
C PHE A 99 2.61 2.24 -5.43
N VAL A 100 2.00 1.10 -5.78
CA VAL A 100 1.82 0.66 -7.17
C VAL A 100 0.34 0.49 -7.49
N LEU A 101 -0.11 1.20 -8.52
CA LEU A 101 -1.45 1.06 -9.11
C LEU A 101 -1.43 -0.09 -10.13
N THR A 102 -1.85 -1.29 -9.74
CA THR A 102 -1.72 -2.52 -10.56
C THR A 102 -3.01 -2.96 -11.25
N ARG A 103 -4.18 -2.71 -10.64
CA ARG A 103 -5.49 -3.20 -11.10
C ARG A 103 -6.20 -2.20 -12.01
N ILE A 104 -5.47 -1.64 -12.98
CA ILE A 104 -6.07 -0.76 -13.98
C ILE A 104 -6.75 -1.66 -15.03
N SER A 105 -8.00 -1.38 -15.34
CA SER A 105 -8.72 -1.98 -16.46
C SER A 105 -9.01 -0.94 -17.54
N ILE A 106 -9.25 -1.39 -18.77
CA ILE A 106 -9.68 -0.54 -19.88
C ILE A 106 -11.18 -0.73 -20.06
N GLY A 107 -11.95 0.35 -19.94
CA GLY A 107 -13.39 0.39 -20.13
C GLY A 107 -13.80 0.27 -21.60
N ARG A 108 -15.12 0.18 -21.85
CA ARG A 108 -15.69 -0.01 -23.19
C ARG A 108 -15.25 1.07 -24.20
N TYR A 109 -15.05 2.29 -23.72
CA TYR A 109 -14.71 3.46 -24.54
C TYR A 109 -13.23 3.84 -24.43
N GLY A 110 -12.34 2.88 -24.13
CA GLY A 110 -10.91 3.14 -24.00
C GLY A 110 -10.49 3.87 -22.71
N GLU A 111 -11.45 4.26 -21.86
CA GLU A 111 -11.20 4.89 -20.56
C GLU A 111 -10.44 3.96 -19.63
N TRP A 112 -9.40 4.45 -18.98
CA TRP A 112 -8.70 3.66 -17.95
C TRP A 112 -9.44 3.77 -16.63
N MET A 113 -9.68 2.62 -16.02
CA MET A 113 -10.50 2.50 -14.82
C MET A 113 -9.71 1.83 -13.70
N PHE A 114 -9.94 2.28 -12.47
CA PHE A 114 -9.46 1.63 -11.25
C PHE A 114 -10.61 1.59 -10.25
N GLU A 115 -10.89 0.40 -9.69
CA GLU A 115 -12.00 0.21 -8.73
C GLU A 115 -13.35 0.77 -9.23
N GLY A 116 -13.65 0.57 -10.51
CA GLY A 116 -14.89 1.03 -11.14
C GLY A 116 -14.96 2.54 -11.43
N GLN A 117 -13.87 3.28 -11.19
CA GLN A 117 -13.80 4.72 -11.41
C GLN A 117 -12.81 5.05 -12.53
N VAL A 118 -13.15 6.05 -13.36
CA VAL A 118 -12.30 6.51 -14.45
C VAL A 118 -11.13 7.33 -13.90
N LEU A 119 -9.90 6.96 -14.28
CA LEU A 119 -8.68 7.67 -13.90
C LEU A 119 -8.58 9.02 -14.65
N GLY A 120 -8.02 10.04 -13.99
CA GLY A 120 -7.81 11.37 -14.59
C GLY A 120 -8.99 12.34 -14.45
N ARG A 121 -10.11 11.92 -13.85
CA ARG A 121 -11.20 12.85 -13.49
C ARG A 121 -10.74 13.75 -12.34
N GLN A 122 -10.66 15.05 -12.60
CA GLN A 122 -10.29 16.09 -11.63
C GLN A 122 -11.21 16.01 -10.40
N GLY A 123 -10.62 15.93 -9.19
CA GLY A 123 -11.36 16.02 -7.92
C GLY A 123 -11.47 14.73 -7.09
N GLN A 124 -10.90 13.60 -7.53
CA GLN A 124 -10.92 12.37 -6.73
C GLN A 124 -9.66 12.20 -5.87
N TRP A 125 -9.89 11.81 -4.61
CA TRP A 125 -8.89 11.48 -3.61
C TRP A 125 -8.21 10.15 -3.95
N PHE A 126 -7.43 10.11 -5.03
CA PHE A 126 -6.52 9.00 -5.22
C PHE A 126 -5.38 9.16 -4.23
N ARG A 127 -5.11 8.11 -3.43
CA ARG A 127 -3.84 8.02 -2.70
C ARG A 127 -2.73 8.26 -3.71
N ARG A 128 -1.85 9.23 -3.45
CA ARG A 128 -0.72 9.51 -4.34
C ARG A 128 0.22 8.31 -4.34
N ARG A 129 0.04 7.43 -5.32
CA ARG A 129 0.93 6.30 -5.61
C ARG A 129 2.14 6.81 -6.39
N GLU A 130 3.27 6.15 -6.25
CA GLU A 130 4.50 6.52 -6.95
C GLU A 130 4.61 5.86 -8.33
N PHE A 131 3.97 4.70 -8.51
CA PHE A 131 4.06 3.90 -9.73
C PHE A 131 2.69 3.39 -10.16
N PHE A 132 2.59 3.00 -11.44
CA PHE A 132 1.45 2.29 -11.99
C PHE A 132 1.91 1.21 -12.96
N VAL A 133 1.07 0.21 -13.19
CA VAL A 133 1.24 -0.80 -14.22
C VAL A 133 0.38 -0.40 -15.39
N ASP A 134 0.98 -0.26 -16.56
CA ASP A 134 0.23 0.07 -17.77
C ASP A 134 -0.58 -1.16 -18.22
N PRO A 135 -1.91 -1.07 -18.29
CA PRO A 135 -2.78 -2.20 -18.61
C PRO A 135 -2.61 -2.72 -20.04
N ARG A 136 -1.90 -1.99 -20.92
CA ARG A 136 -1.69 -2.38 -22.32
C ARG A 136 -0.49 -3.32 -22.49
N ASP A 137 0.58 -3.08 -21.74
CA ASP A 137 1.86 -3.79 -21.91
C ASP A 137 2.33 -4.52 -20.63
N GLY A 138 1.70 -4.28 -19.48
CA GLY A 138 2.07 -4.88 -18.20
C GLY A 138 3.32 -4.26 -17.56
N ILE A 139 3.82 -3.15 -18.09
CA ILE A 139 5.10 -2.56 -17.66
C ILE A 139 4.89 -1.62 -16.47
N LEU A 140 5.78 -1.72 -15.48
CA LEU A 140 5.84 -0.80 -14.35
C LEU A 140 6.40 0.57 -14.76
N LYS A 141 5.62 1.63 -14.56
CA LYS A 141 5.93 3.03 -14.95
C LYS A 141 5.75 4.00 -13.78
N ASP A 142 6.39 5.17 -13.86
CA ASP A 142 6.22 6.24 -12.87
C ASP A 142 4.83 6.86 -12.97
N MET A 143 4.20 7.15 -11.83
CA MET A 143 2.89 7.82 -11.77
C MET A 143 2.89 9.17 -12.49
N ALA A 144 4.02 9.87 -12.54
CA ALA A 144 4.18 11.13 -13.29
C ALA A 144 3.92 10.99 -14.79
N LYS A 145 3.99 9.77 -15.35
CA LYS A 145 3.68 9.51 -16.77
C LYS A 145 2.20 9.22 -17.01
N LEU A 146 1.41 8.99 -15.95
CA LEU A 146 0.02 8.58 -16.08
C LEU A 146 -0.80 9.64 -16.84
N ASP A 147 -0.69 10.91 -16.47
CA ASP A 147 -1.45 11.99 -17.13
C ASP A 147 -1.15 12.08 -18.63
N ALA A 148 0.13 11.99 -19.01
CA ALA A 148 0.54 11.97 -20.41
C ALA A 148 -0.05 10.77 -21.17
N VAL A 149 -0.11 9.60 -20.52
CA VAL A 149 -0.69 8.38 -21.09
C VAL A 149 -2.21 8.48 -21.23
N LEU A 150 -2.90 9.01 -20.23
CA LEU A 150 -4.35 9.22 -20.25
C LEU A 150 -4.75 10.21 -21.35
N VAL A 151 -4.00 11.31 -21.50
CA VAL A 151 -4.20 12.29 -22.59
C VAL A 151 -3.94 11.67 -23.95
N SER A 152 -2.86 10.89 -24.09
CA SER A 152 -2.53 10.20 -25.35
C SER A 152 -3.55 9.12 -25.73
N GLY A 153 -4.19 8.47 -24.76
CA GLY A 153 -5.22 7.45 -24.99
C GLY A 153 -6.52 8.01 -25.55
N MET A 154 -6.91 9.23 -25.14
CA MET A 154 -8.12 9.92 -25.61
C MET A 154 -8.04 10.37 -27.08
N VAL A 155 -6.84 10.53 -27.66
CA VAL A 155 -6.67 11.04 -29.03
C VAL A 155 -7.04 10.00 -30.11
N ASN A 156 -7.12 8.72 -29.76
CA ASN A 156 -7.39 7.65 -30.73
C ASN A 156 -8.89 7.43 -31.04
N ASP A 157 -9.81 8.20 -30.45
CA ASP A 157 -11.27 8.02 -30.65
C ASP A 157 -11.91 8.94 -31.71
N ARG A 158 -11.13 9.69 -32.52
CA ARG A 158 -11.69 10.48 -33.65
C ARG A 158 -11.68 9.73 -34.99
N GLY A 159 -12.06 8.45 -34.97
CA GLY A 159 -12.03 7.57 -36.14
C GLY A 159 -13.28 6.70 -36.31
N GLY A 160 -14.47 7.27 -36.08
CA GLY A 160 -15.74 6.55 -36.19
C GLY A 160 -16.81 7.34 -36.92
N ALA A 161 -16.48 7.93 -38.07
CA ALA A 161 -17.49 8.36 -39.04
C ALA A 161 -17.74 7.20 -40.02
N ARG A 162 -18.82 6.45 -39.81
CA ARG A 162 -19.64 5.81 -40.86
C ARG A 162 -21.06 5.63 -40.34
#